data_AF-A0A3D0NWL0-F1
#
_entry.id   AF-A0A3D0NWL0-F1
#
_cell.length_a   1.000
_cell.length_b   1.000
_cell.length_c   1.000
_cell.angle_alpha   90.00
_cell.angle_beta   90.00
_cell.angle_gamma   90.00
#
_symmetry.space_group_name_H-M   'P 1'
#
loop_
_entity.id
_entity.type
_entity.pdbx_description
1 polymer ?
#
loop_
_entity_poly.entity_id
_entity_poly.type
_entity_poly.pdbx_seq_one_letter_code
_entity_poly.pdbx_strand_id
1 'polypeptide(L)'
;VAASVLGFWAGEFVNSFVLAKMKLLTRGRFLWTRTIGSTIFGEMADSLIFYPVAFWGVWPTEQVISVMIGNYILKVLWEVLATPFTYIIVGFLKRAENEDYYDKDTNFNPFTLET
;
A
#
# COMPACT_ATOMS: atom_id res chain seq x y z
N VAL A 1 -7.50 -11.65 18.97
CA VAL A 1 -6.34 -12.32 18.32
C VAL A 1 -6.71 -12.90 16.96
N ALA A 2 -7.74 -13.74 16.82
CA ALA A 2 -8.12 -14.28 15.52
C ALA A 2 -8.55 -13.20 14.49
N ALA A 3 -9.32 -12.19 14.94
CA ALA A 3 -9.76 -11.06 14.11
C ALA A 3 -8.59 -10.27 13.49
N SER A 4 -7.57 -9.97 14.29
CA SER A 4 -6.40 -9.21 13.85
C SER A 4 -5.51 -10.00 12.91
N VAL A 5 -5.37 -11.33 13.10
CA VAL A 5 -4.61 -12.18 12.18
C VAL A 5 -5.32 -12.28 10.82
N LEU A 6 -6.64 -12.50 10.82
CA LEU A 6 -7.41 -12.61 9.58
C LEU A 6 -7.47 -11.29 8.81
N GLY A 7 -7.67 -10.17 9.51
CA GLY A 7 -7.63 -8.82 8.92
C GLY A 7 -6.27 -8.55 8.29
N PHE A 8 -5.19 -8.73 9.06
CA PHE A 8 -3.83 -8.52 8.59
C PHE A 8 -3.48 -9.39 7.38
N TRP A 9 -3.79 -10.69 7.41
CA TRP A 9 -3.47 -11.59 6.30
C TRP A 9 -4.19 -11.20 5.01
N ALA A 10 -5.48 -10.89 5.10
CA ALA A 10 -6.25 -10.48 3.93
C ALA A 10 -5.84 -9.09 3.42
N GLY A 11 -5.62 -8.14 4.33
CA GLY A 11 -5.15 -6.79 4.02
C GLY A 11 -3.79 -6.79 3.32
N GLU A 12 -2.80 -7.47 3.90
CA GLU A 12 -1.44 -7.58 3.35
C GLU A 12 -1.42 -8.33 2.02
N PHE A 13 -2.23 -9.37 1.88
CA PHE A 13 -2.36 -10.10 0.63
C PHE A 13 -2.91 -9.20 -0.49
N VAL A 14 -3.98 -8.45 -0.20
CA VAL A 14 -4.56 -7.51 -1.17
C VAL A 14 -3.58 -6.38 -1.48
N ASN A 15 -2.90 -5.83 -0.48
CA ASN A 15 -1.89 -4.80 -0.65
C ASN A 15 -0.79 -5.26 -1.62
N SER A 16 -0.16 -6.39 -1.32
CA SER A 16 0.92 -6.96 -2.14
C SER A 16 0.46 -7.33 -3.55
N PHE A 17 -0.75 -7.90 -3.69
CA PHE A 17 -1.33 -8.24 -4.98
C PHE A 17 -1.57 -7.00 -5.85
N VAL A 18 -2.15 -5.95 -5.27
CA VAL A 18 -2.41 -4.69 -5.98
C VAL A 18 -1.10 -4.02 -6.36
N LEU A 19 -0.09 -4.03 -5.49
CA LEU A 19 1.23 -3.50 -5.78
C LEU A 19 1.85 -4.21 -7.00
N ALA A 20 1.80 -5.55 -7.02
CA ALA A 20 2.29 -6.35 -8.14
C ALA A 20 1.53 -6.06 -9.44
N LYS A 21 0.19 -6.02 -9.38
CA LYS A 21 -0.66 -5.74 -10.55
C LYS A 21 -0.44 -4.32 -11.09
N MET A 22 -0.32 -3.33 -10.22
CA MET A 22 -0.04 -1.94 -10.60
C MET A 22 1.36 -1.77 -11.19
N LYS A 23 2.35 -2.56 -10.73
CA LYS A 23 3.69 -2.60 -11.37
C LYS A 23 3.62 -3.08 -12.81
N LEU A 24 2.83 -4.12 -13.09
CA LEU A 24 2.61 -4.61 -14.45
C LEU A 24 1.88 -3.57 -15.32
N LEU A 25 0.82 -2.95 -14.79
CA LEU A 25 0.03 -1.94 -15.51
C LEU A 25 0.81 -0.66 -15.82
N THR A 26 1.64 -0.19 -14.89
CA THR A 26 2.40 1.06 -15.02
C THR A 26 3.77 0.88 -15.68
N ARG A 27 4.12 -0.35 -16.09
CA ARG A 27 5.46 -0.71 -16.63
C ARG A 27 6.60 -0.20 -15.73
N GLY A 28 6.38 -0.22 -14.42
CA GLY A 28 7.34 0.27 -13.42
C GLY A 28 7.55 1.79 -13.34
N ARG A 29 6.92 2.61 -14.20
CA ARG A 29 7.23 4.04 -14.35
C ARG A 29 6.72 4.93 -13.21
N PHE A 30 5.61 4.56 -12.57
CA PHE A 30 4.99 5.38 -11.53
C PHE A 30 4.98 4.66 -10.18
N LEU A 31 5.92 5.01 -9.28
CA LEU A 31 5.97 4.46 -7.93
C LEU A 31 4.80 4.95 -7.07
N TRP A 32 4.45 6.24 -7.15
CA TRP A 32 3.35 6.84 -6.40
C TRP A 32 1.99 6.14 -6.60
N THR A 33 1.68 5.72 -7.83
CA THR A 33 0.41 5.04 -8.14
C THR A 33 0.37 3.63 -7.56
N ARG A 34 1.54 3.01 -7.37
CA ARG A 34 1.66 1.69 -6.74
C ARG A 34 1.52 1.78 -5.24
N THR A 35 2.23 2.70 -4.58
CA THR A 35 2.21 2.85 -3.12
C THR A 35 0.82 3.26 -2.65
N ILE A 36 0.30 4.38 -3.14
CA ILE A 36 -1.01 4.91 -2.77
C ILE A 36 -2.12 3.92 -3.18
N GLY A 37 -2.04 3.34 -4.38
CA GLY A 37 -3.01 2.35 -4.85
C GLY A 37 -3.04 1.11 -3.95
N SER A 38 -1.90 0.53 -3.63
CA SER A 38 -1.81 -0.64 -2.75
C SER A 38 -2.34 -0.36 -1.36
N THR A 39 -2.05 0.82 -0.80
CA THR A 39 -2.53 1.23 0.52
C THR A 39 -4.04 1.42 0.53
N ILE A 40 -4.62 2.07 -0.49
CA ILE A 40 -6.09 2.23 -0.61
C ILE A 40 -6.79 0.86 -0.59
N PHE A 41 -6.37 -0.06 -1.45
CA PHE A 41 -7.04 -1.35 -1.57
C PHE A 41 -6.73 -2.30 -0.40
N GLY A 42 -5.49 -2.28 0.10
CA GLY A 42 -5.07 -3.08 1.25
C GLY A 42 -5.79 -2.66 2.52
N GLU A 43 -5.82 -1.36 2.82
CA GLU A 43 -6.51 -0.82 4.00
C GLU A 43 -8.03 -0.98 3.91
N MET A 44 -8.61 -0.93 2.71
CA MET A 44 -10.02 -1.22 2.51
C MET A 44 -10.32 -2.67 2.88
N ALA A 45 -9.50 -3.62 2.41
CA ALA A 45 -9.66 -5.04 2.71
C ALA A 45 -9.43 -5.33 4.21
N ASP A 46 -8.37 -4.77 4.80
CA ASP A 46 -8.09 -4.90 6.23
C ASP A 46 -9.25 -4.37 7.07
N SER A 47 -9.69 -3.14 6.79
CA SER A 47 -10.76 -2.48 7.55
C SER A 47 -12.09 -3.24 7.45
N LEU A 48 -12.47 -3.68 6.23
CA LEU A 48 -13.71 -4.42 6.02
C LEU A 48 -13.74 -5.79 6.71
N ILE A 49 -12.57 -6.38 6.99
CA ILE A 49 -12.47 -7.67 7.68
C ILE A 49 -12.29 -7.47 9.17
N PHE A 50 -11.42 -6.56 9.58
CA PHE A 50 -11.07 -6.31 10.97
C PHE A 50 -12.24 -5.72 11.76
N TYR A 51 -12.87 -4.64 11.30
CA TYR A 51 -13.87 -3.92 12.11
C TYR A 51 -15.12 -4.77 12.38
N PRO A 52 -15.71 -5.47 11.39
CA PRO A 52 -16.79 -6.40 11.66
C PRO A 52 -16.34 -7.54 12.57
N VAL A 53 -15.23 -8.23 12.27
CA VAL A 53 -14.84 -9.41 13.06
C VAL A 53 -14.42 -9.06 14.49
N ALA A 54 -13.90 -7.85 14.74
CA ALA A 54 -13.46 -7.40 16.06
C ALA A 54 -14.58 -6.79 16.91
N PHE A 55 -15.54 -6.08 16.30
CA PHE A 55 -16.51 -5.26 17.05
C PHE A 55 -17.98 -5.66 16.86
N TRP A 56 -18.27 -6.71 16.07
CA TRP A 56 -19.64 -7.21 15.91
C TRP A 56 -20.25 -7.62 17.25
N GLY A 57 -21.32 -6.93 17.65
CA GLY A 57 -22.04 -7.18 18.90
C GLY A 57 -21.44 -6.50 20.15
N VAL A 58 -20.33 -5.78 20.03
CA VAL A 58 -19.74 -5.02 21.14
C VAL A 58 -20.16 -3.55 21.07
N TRP A 59 -20.07 -2.95 19.87
CA TRP A 59 -20.40 -1.54 19.63
C TRP A 59 -21.58 -1.39 18.66
N PRO A 60 -22.33 -0.26 18.73
CA PRO A 60 -23.32 0.07 17.72
C PRO A 60 -22.71 0.11 16.31
N THR A 61 -23.37 -0.51 15.34
CA THR A 61 -22.89 -0.62 13.95
C THR A 61 -22.54 0.73 13.34
N GLU A 62 -23.31 1.77 13.67
CA GLU A 62 -23.05 3.14 13.21
C GLU A 62 -21.69 3.66 13.70
N GLN A 63 -21.35 3.44 14.97
CA GLN A 63 -20.06 3.87 15.53
C GLN A 63 -18.89 3.11 14.90
N VAL A 64 -19.05 1.80 14.68
CA VAL A 64 -18.02 0.97 14.04
C VAL A 64 -17.75 1.46 12.61
N ILE A 65 -18.80 1.76 11.83
CA ILE A 65 -18.66 2.26 10.46
C ILE A 65 -18.02 3.66 10.47
N SER A 66 -18.45 4.57 11.34
CA SER A 66 -17.86 5.92 11.42
C SER A 66 -16.36 5.87 11.78
N VAL A 67 -15.98 5.05 12.76
CA VAL A 67 -14.58 4.88 13.15
C VAL A 67 -13.76 4.21 12.04
N MET A 68 -14.31 3.19 11.38
CA MET A 68 -13.67 2.50 10.26
C MET A 68 -13.37 3.48 9.11
N ILE A 69 -14.37 4.24 8.66
CA ILE A 69 -14.21 5.22 7.58
C ILE A 69 -13.24 6.33 7.99
N GLY A 70 -13.34 6.83 9.24
CA GLY A 70 -12.45 7.87 9.74
C GLY A 70 -10.98 7.44 9.75
N ASN A 71 -10.70 6.24 10.26
CA ASN A 71 -9.35 5.68 10.27
C ASN A 71 -8.84 5.41 8.85
N TYR A 72 -9.68 4.83 8.00
CA TYR A 72 -9.34 4.56 6.60
C TYR A 72 -8.94 5.84 5.85
N ILE A 73 -9.75 6.90 5.95
CA ILE A 73 -9.45 8.19 5.29
C ILE A 73 -8.16 8.80 5.84
N LEU A 74 -7.97 8.78 7.16
CA LEU A 74 -6.78 9.34 7.79
C LEU A 74 -5.51 8.60 7.34
N LYS A 75 -5.54 7.27 7.27
CA LYS A 75 -4.42 6.45 6.79
C LYS A 75 -4.10 6.73 5.32
N VAL A 76 -5.11 6.79 4.45
CA VAL A 76 -4.91 7.09 3.03
C VAL A 76 -4.37 8.51 2.84
N LEU A 77 -4.91 9.49 3.55
CA LEU A 77 -4.43 10.88 3.50
C LEU A 77 -2.97 10.95 3.94
N TRP A 78 -2.61 10.26 5.02
CA TRP A 78 -1.24 10.18 5.51
C TRP A 78 -0.29 9.62 4.45
N GLU A 79 -0.66 8.52 3.79
CA GLU A 79 0.13 7.92 2.72
C GLU A 79 0.31 8.88 1.52
N VAL A 80 -0.76 9.57 1.14
CA VAL A 80 -0.73 10.55 0.04
C VAL A 80 0.21 11.71 0.37
N LEU A 81 0.26 12.17 1.63
CA LEU A 81 1.16 13.23 2.08
C LEU A 81 2.60 12.74 2.26
N ALA A 82 2.78 11.49 2.71
CA ALA A 82 4.09 10.88 2.91
C ALA A 82 4.77 10.56 1.57
N THR A 83 4.02 10.13 0.55
CA THR A 83 4.55 9.76 -0.77
C THR A 83 5.47 10.84 -1.39
N PRO A 84 5.08 12.12 -1.53
CA PRO A 84 5.98 13.15 -2.09
C PRO A 84 7.21 13.39 -1.21
N PHE A 85 7.07 13.27 0.12
CA PHE A 85 8.20 13.39 1.05
C PHE A 85 9.20 12.24 0.87
N THR A 86 8.71 11.01 0.69
CA THR A 86 9.54 9.84 0.34
C THR A 86 10.31 10.09 -0.96
N TYR A 87 9.68 10.66 -1.99
CA TYR A 87 10.34 11.02 -3.23
C TYR A 87 11.47 12.05 -3.04
N ILE A 88 11.26 13.05 -2.19
CA ILE A 88 12.28 14.07 -1.88
C ILE A 88 13.49 13.43 -1.18
N ILE A 89 13.25 12.59 -0.17
CA ILE A 89 14.32 11.91 0.57
C ILE A 89 15.10 10.97 -0.35
N VAL A 90 14.41 10.14 -1.14
CA VAL A 90 15.06 9.22 -2.08
C VAL A 90 15.87 10.00 -3.12
N GLY A 91 15.34 11.13 -3.62
CA GLY A 91 16.07 12.01 -4.53
C GLY A 91 17.30 12.64 -3.90
N PHE A 92 17.23 13.06 -2.64
CA PHE A 92 18.37 13.60 -1.90
C PHE A 92 19.45 12.53 -1.66
N LEU A 93 19.06 11.33 -1.25
CA LEU A 93 19.98 10.23 -0.99
C LEU A 93 20.70 9.78 -2.26
N LYS A 94 19.98 9.66 -3.39
CA LYS A 94 20.58 9.37 -4.69
C LYS A 94 21.62 10.41 -5.13
N ARG A 95 21.36 11.69 -4.88
CA ARG A 95 22.32 12.76 -5.18
C ARG A 95 23.55 12.71 -4.27
N ALA A 96 23.39 12.29 -3.02
CA ALA A 96 24.49 12.17 -2.06
C ALA A 96 25.39 10.97 -2.36
N GLU A 97 24.83 9.86 -2.85
CA GLU A 97 25.57 8.63 -3.16
C GLU A 97 26.20 8.62 -4.56
N ASN A 98 25.89 9.61 -5.42
CA ASN A 98 26.41 9.70 -6.80
C ASN A 98 26.12 8.46 -7.67
N GLU A 99 25.15 7.66 -7.24
CA GLU A 99 24.61 6.48 -7.93
C GLU A 99 23.39 6.93 -8.73
N ASP A 100 23.63 7.50 -9.91
CA ASP A 100 22.58 7.94 -10.83
C ASP A 100 22.09 6.76 -11.71
N TYR A 101 21.82 5.61 -11.08
CA TYR A 101 21.08 4.52 -11.72
C TYR A 101 19.60 4.89 -11.76
N TYR A 102 19.24 5.76 -12.69
CA TYR A 102 17.93 5.69 -13.30
C TYR A 102 17.92 4.49 -14.24
N ASP A 103 17.46 3.37 -13.73
CA ASP A 103 17.15 2.21 -14.52
C ASP A 103 15.89 2.51 -15.36
N LYS A 104 16.06 3.31 -16.42
CA LYS A 104 15.00 3.74 -17.34
C LYS A 104 14.58 2.60 -18.28
N ASP A 105 15.39 1.55 -18.35
CA ASP A 105 15.23 0.38 -19.23
C ASP A 105 15.31 -0.96 -18.47
N THR A 106 14.88 -1.02 -17.20
CA THR A 106 14.84 -2.32 -16.51
C THR A 106 13.74 -3.20 -17.06
N ASN A 107 14.13 -4.26 -17.75
CA ASN A 107 13.25 -5.36 -18.12
C ASN A 107 13.01 -6.25 -16.89
N PHE A 108 11.88 -6.05 -16.20
CA PHE A 108 11.50 -6.84 -15.02
C PHE A 108 10.85 -8.19 -15.39
N ASN A 109 11.35 -8.89 -16.40
CA ASN A 109 10.93 -10.25 -16.74
C ASN A 109 11.54 -11.23 -15.71
N PRO A 110 10.75 -12.01 -14.94
CA PRO A 110 11.28 -12.94 -13.95
C PRO A 110 11.97 -14.18 -14.55
N PHE A 111 12.06 -14.29 -15.88
CA PHE A 111 12.68 -15.40 -16.60
C PHE A 111 13.87 -15.02 -17.48
N THR A 112 14.31 -13.76 -17.47
CA THR A 112 15.58 -13.40 -18.11
C THR A 112 16.70 -13.53 -17.09
N LEU A 113 17.32 -14.71 -17.07
CA LEU A 113 18.68 -14.87 -16.57
C LEU A 113 19.60 -14.34 -17.66
N GLU A 114 20.10 -13.12 -17.51
CA GLU A 114 21.23 -12.66 -18.31
C GLU A 114 22.50 -13.36 -17.77
N THR A 115 23.03 -14.28 -18.57
CA THR A 115 24.43 -14.73 -18.52
C THR A 115 25.32 -13.75 -19.26
#